data_AF-A0A957BJ19-F1
#
_entry.id   AF-A0A957BJ19-F1
#
_cell.length_a   1.000
_cell.length_b   1.000
_cell.length_c   1.000
_cell.angle_alpha   90.00
_cell.angle_beta   90.00
_cell.angle_gamma   90.00
#
_symmetry.space_group_name_H-M   'P 1'
#
loop_
_entity.id
_entity.type
_entity.pdbx_description
1 polymer ?
#
loop_
_entity_poly.entity_id
_entity_poly.type
_entity_poly.pdbx_seq_one_letter_code
_entity_poly.pdbx_strand_id
1 'polypeptide(L)'
;QFRNEGYAGNITIDSIGSGAGFERFCVAGETDVSNASRPIKDSEVESCAAIGRTPIEFRVGTDALAVTVSAENDFVTDVTLEELAAIFSTAETWADVRPEWPAEPIQRFIPGTDSGTFDYFVEEIFAEDEAPILAASNLQLSEDDNVLVQGIEGSPYAIGFFGYAYYQENAEALHILNINGVEPSATSVEDGSYALARPLFIYSDATIMQDKPQVAAYINYFLSNVNGVIGEVGYFPSSVAAINSAKQAWADAQNVSIGGGAAEAGVTLPTVDPLAVTGDVVSAGSSTVFPLAEAIAEQFRNEGYAGNITIDSIGSGAGFERFCVAGETDVSNASRPIKDSEVESCAAIGRTPIEFRVGTDALAVTVSAENDFVTDVTLEELAAIFSTAETWADVRPEWPAEPIQRFIPGTDSGTFDYFVEEIFEEDEAPILAASNLQLSEDDNVLVQGIEGSPYAIGFFGYAYYQENAEALHILNINSVEPSATSVEDGSYALARPLFIYSDATIMQDKPQVAAYVNYFLSTVNDVIGEVGYFPSSEAALNQSKVNWLNANPAQ
;
A
#
# COMPACT_ATOMS: atom_id res chain seq x y z
N GLN A 1 -6.87 -11.64 -11.21
CA GLN A 1 -5.71 -10.98 -11.82
C GLN A 1 -4.83 -11.95 -12.63
N PHE A 2 -4.30 -13.05 -12.07
CA PHE A 2 -3.46 -14.03 -12.83
C PHE A 2 -4.03 -14.52 -14.18
N ARG A 3 -5.34 -14.77 -14.28
CA ARG A 3 -5.99 -15.12 -15.57
C ARG A 3 -6.03 -13.94 -16.56
N ASN A 4 -6.23 -12.72 -16.05
CA ASN A 4 -6.32 -11.51 -16.86
C ASN A 4 -4.97 -11.14 -17.47
N GLU A 5 -3.88 -11.57 -16.84
CA GLU A 5 -2.50 -11.41 -17.33
C GLU A 5 -2.04 -12.55 -18.26
N GLY A 6 -2.99 -13.30 -18.85
CA GLY A 6 -2.73 -14.21 -19.95
C GLY A 6 -2.58 -15.69 -19.59
N TYR A 7 -2.87 -16.11 -18.34
CA TYR A 7 -2.95 -17.54 -18.02
C TYR A 7 -4.20 -18.19 -18.64
N ALA A 8 -3.99 -19.07 -19.61
CA ALA A 8 -5.05 -19.74 -20.37
C ALA A 8 -5.57 -21.06 -19.75
N GLY A 9 -5.02 -21.49 -18.62
CA GLY A 9 -5.48 -22.68 -17.90
C GLY A 9 -6.70 -22.41 -17.02
N ASN A 10 -7.28 -23.47 -16.44
CA ASN A 10 -8.34 -23.32 -15.45
C ASN A 10 -7.78 -23.33 -14.02
N ILE A 11 -8.35 -22.53 -13.13
CA ILE A 11 -8.07 -22.55 -11.68
C ILE A 11 -9.40 -22.80 -11.00
N THR A 12 -9.53 -23.94 -10.33
CA THR A 12 -10.72 -24.25 -9.53
C THR A 12 -10.42 -23.92 -8.08
N ILE A 13 -11.28 -23.11 -7.46
CA ILE A 13 -11.19 -22.74 -6.05
C ILE A 13 -12.47 -23.23 -5.38
N ASP A 14 -12.32 -24.07 -4.36
CA ASP A 14 -13.42 -24.60 -3.56
C ASP A 14 -13.29 -24.06 -2.12
N SER A 15 -14.40 -23.62 -1.51
CA SER A 15 -14.44 -23.22 -0.11
C SER A 15 -15.05 -24.34 0.74
N ILE A 16 -14.25 -24.96 1.61
CA ILE A 16 -14.65 -26.13 2.41
C ILE A 16 -14.10 -26.12 3.86
N GLY A 17 -13.50 -25.02 4.32
CA GLY A 17 -12.85 -24.90 5.64
C GLY A 17 -11.44 -25.50 5.71
N SER A 18 -10.59 -24.96 6.59
CA SER A 18 -9.15 -25.31 6.67
C SER A 18 -8.91 -26.80 6.93
N GLY A 19 -9.67 -27.42 7.85
CA GLY A 19 -9.52 -28.85 8.17
C GLY A 19 -9.87 -29.78 7.00
N ALA A 20 -11.02 -29.56 6.33
CA ALA A 20 -11.39 -30.35 5.16
C ALA A 20 -10.48 -30.05 3.95
N GLY A 21 -9.97 -28.82 3.85
CA GLY A 21 -8.91 -28.44 2.90
C GLY A 21 -7.66 -29.29 3.09
N PHE A 22 -7.16 -29.40 4.33
CA PHE A 22 -6.06 -30.29 4.65
C PHE A 22 -6.41 -31.77 4.49
N GLU A 23 -7.64 -32.22 4.71
CA GLU A 23 -8.02 -33.60 4.40
C GLU A 23 -7.91 -33.89 2.89
N ARG A 24 -8.40 -32.98 2.03
CA ARG A 24 -8.25 -33.12 0.57
C ARG A 24 -6.80 -33.01 0.11
N PHE A 25 -5.99 -32.18 0.77
CA PHE A 25 -4.58 -31.97 0.43
C PHE A 25 -3.66 -33.06 0.98
N CYS A 26 -3.75 -33.39 2.27
CA CYS A 26 -2.86 -34.29 2.99
C CYS A 26 -3.34 -35.74 3.05
N VAL A 27 -4.63 -36.04 2.87
CA VAL A 27 -5.15 -37.42 2.94
C VAL A 27 -5.57 -37.92 1.55
N ALA A 28 -6.43 -37.17 0.86
CA ALA A 28 -6.95 -37.60 -0.44
C ALA A 28 -5.99 -37.28 -1.60
N GLY A 29 -5.14 -36.26 -1.44
CA GLY A 29 -4.22 -35.80 -2.48
C GLY A 29 -4.93 -35.17 -3.70
N GLU A 30 -6.15 -34.67 -3.53
CA GLU A 30 -7.01 -34.15 -4.60
C GLU A 30 -6.67 -32.72 -5.03
N THR A 31 -6.03 -31.95 -4.15
CA THR A 31 -5.71 -30.53 -4.38
C THR A 31 -4.21 -30.30 -4.54
N ASP A 32 -3.87 -29.28 -5.32
CA ASP A 32 -2.50 -28.82 -5.56
C ASP A 32 -2.04 -27.74 -4.56
N VAL A 33 -3.01 -26.97 -4.06
CA VAL A 33 -2.82 -25.91 -3.08
C VAL A 33 -3.91 -26.07 -2.00
N SER A 34 -3.55 -25.84 -0.74
CA SER A 34 -4.50 -25.74 0.37
C SER A 34 -4.40 -24.34 0.98
N ASN A 35 -5.49 -23.60 0.98
CA ASN A 35 -5.56 -22.31 1.68
C ASN A 35 -6.04 -22.59 3.10
N ALA A 36 -5.48 -21.89 4.09
CA ALA A 36 -5.89 -22.06 5.48
C ALA A 36 -5.84 -20.75 6.25
N SER A 37 -6.67 -20.67 7.27
CA SER A 37 -6.77 -19.56 8.22
C SER A 37 -6.17 -19.90 9.58
N ARG A 38 -5.30 -20.93 9.62
CA ARG A 38 -4.52 -21.37 10.77
C ARG A 38 -3.31 -22.16 10.30
N PRO A 39 -2.27 -22.30 11.14
CA PRO A 39 -1.19 -23.23 10.87
C PRO A 39 -1.69 -24.67 10.69
N ILE A 40 -0.99 -25.43 9.86
CA ILE A 40 -1.20 -26.88 9.73
C ILE A 40 -0.90 -27.59 11.06
N LYS A 41 -1.76 -28.51 11.49
CA LYS A 41 -1.59 -29.29 12.73
C LYS A 41 -0.56 -30.41 12.51
N ASP A 42 0.15 -30.82 13.56
CA ASP A 42 1.12 -31.93 13.51
C ASP A 42 0.51 -33.21 12.91
N SER A 43 -0.74 -33.55 13.27
CA SER A 43 -1.47 -34.69 12.72
C SER A 43 -1.77 -34.58 11.21
N GLU A 44 -1.94 -33.37 10.71
CA GLU A 44 -2.17 -33.10 9.28
C GLU A 44 -0.84 -33.18 8.52
N VAL A 45 0.26 -32.71 9.10
CA VAL A 45 1.62 -32.92 8.57
C VAL A 45 1.94 -34.42 8.47
N GLU A 46 1.65 -35.20 9.51
CA GLU A 46 1.79 -36.66 9.49
C GLU A 46 0.95 -37.32 8.40
N SER A 47 -0.28 -36.84 8.21
CA SER A 47 -1.17 -37.30 7.13
C SER A 47 -0.57 -37.00 5.75
N CYS A 48 -0.06 -35.78 5.55
CA CYS A 48 0.62 -35.36 4.32
C CYS A 48 1.82 -36.27 4.04
N ALA A 49 2.64 -36.54 5.05
CA ALA A 49 3.79 -37.43 4.93
C ALA A 49 3.39 -38.87 4.55
N ALA A 50 2.24 -39.35 5.02
CA ALA A 50 1.73 -40.69 4.70
C ALA A 50 1.39 -40.86 3.21
N ILE A 51 1.08 -39.78 2.49
CA ILE A 51 0.89 -39.78 1.03
C ILE A 51 2.11 -39.25 0.25
N GLY A 52 3.23 -39.00 0.94
CA GLY A 52 4.48 -38.55 0.34
C GLY A 52 4.59 -37.05 0.08
N ARG A 53 3.77 -36.22 0.74
CA ARG A 53 3.86 -34.75 0.67
C ARG A 53 4.63 -34.21 1.88
N THR A 54 5.48 -33.22 1.64
CA THR A 54 6.07 -32.35 2.67
C THR A 54 5.46 -30.95 2.49
N PRO A 55 4.44 -30.59 3.27
CA PRO A 55 3.76 -29.31 3.10
C PRO A 55 4.74 -28.15 3.33
N ILE A 56 4.71 -27.19 2.43
CA ILE A 56 5.43 -25.93 2.50
C ILE A 56 4.40 -24.86 2.81
N GLU A 57 4.65 -24.14 3.89
CA GLU A 57 3.81 -23.06 4.37
C GLU A 57 4.23 -21.74 3.72
N PHE A 58 3.25 -20.99 3.25
CA PHE A 58 3.42 -19.63 2.78
C PHE A 58 2.46 -18.73 3.54
N ARG A 59 2.97 -17.89 4.44
CA ARG A 59 2.16 -16.86 5.11
C ARG A 59 1.87 -15.73 4.14
N VAL A 60 0.60 -15.33 4.03
CA VAL A 60 0.15 -14.39 3.00
C VAL A 60 -0.62 -13.18 3.51
N GLY A 61 -1.02 -13.19 4.78
CA GLY A 61 -1.69 -12.07 5.42
C GLY A 61 -2.27 -12.45 6.75
N THR A 62 -3.09 -11.56 7.29
CA THR A 62 -3.82 -11.79 8.53
C THR A 62 -5.23 -11.22 8.39
N ASP A 63 -6.24 -12.01 8.70
CA ASP A 63 -7.61 -11.53 8.90
C ASP A 63 -7.79 -11.22 10.40
N ALA A 64 -8.77 -10.40 10.76
CA ALA A 64 -9.11 -10.17 12.16
C ALA A 64 -10.61 -10.02 12.33
N LEU A 65 -11.13 -10.55 13.44
CA LEU A 65 -12.51 -10.28 13.84
C LEU A 65 -12.56 -8.98 14.63
N ALA A 66 -13.49 -8.10 14.30
CA ALA A 66 -13.84 -6.94 15.09
C ALA A 66 -15.00 -7.31 16.02
N VAL A 67 -14.82 -7.09 17.32
CA VAL A 67 -15.93 -7.08 18.29
C VAL A 67 -16.36 -5.64 18.47
N THR A 68 -17.62 -5.34 18.19
CA THR A 68 -18.10 -3.95 18.10
C THR A 68 -19.35 -3.73 18.94
N VAL A 69 -19.50 -2.50 19.42
CA VAL A 69 -20.71 -1.97 20.06
C VAL A 69 -21.17 -0.73 19.29
N SER A 70 -22.38 -0.25 19.55
CA SER A 70 -22.87 1.01 19.00
C SER A 70 -21.93 2.18 19.34
N ALA A 71 -21.79 3.16 18.45
CA ALA A 71 -21.12 4.43 18.76
C ALA A 71 -21.81 5.19 19.91
N GLU A 72 -23.08 4.87 20.24
CA GLU A 72 -23.75 5.41 21.42
C GLU A 72 -23.38 4.68 22.74
N ASN A 73 -22.64 3.58 22.67
CA ASN A 73 -22.14 2.89 23.85
C ASN A 73 -20.97 3.65 24.47
N ASP A 74 -21.11 4.09 25.72
CA ASP A 74 -20.12 4.92 26.42
C ASP A 74 -19.46 4.24 27.62
N PHE A 75 -19.66 2.93 27.80
CA PHE A 75 -19.25 2.23 29.04
C PHE A 75 -18.33 1.03 28.83
N VAL A 76 -18.28 0.43 27.62
CA VAL A 76 -17.35 -0.68 27.32
C VAL A 76 -16.40 -0.28 26.19
N THR A 77 -15.11 -0.37 26.48
CA THR A 77 -14.02 -0.11 25.52
C THR A 77 -13.01 -1.26 25.45
N ASP A 78 -13.03 -2.15 26.46
CA ASP A 78 -12.10 -3.25 26.60
C ASP A 78 -12.74 -4.40 27.38
N VAL A 79 -12.47 -5.63 26.92
CA VAL A 79 -12.92 -6.87 27.55
C VAL A 79 -11.80 -7.91 27.56
N THR A 80 -11.76 -8.72 28.60
CA THR A 80 -10.96 -9.95 28.60
C THR A 80 -11.67 -11.05 27.79
N LEU A 81 -10.94 -12.10 27.40
CA LEU A 81 -11.57 -13.26 26.73
C LEU A 81 -12.64 -13.94 27.59
N GLU A 82 -12.45 -13.99 28.92
CA GLU A 82 -13.43 -14.55 29.85
C GLU A 82 -14.71 -13.70 29.91
N GLU A 83 -14.56 -12.38 29.95
CA GLU A 83 -15.69 -11.45 29.90
C GLU A 83 -16.40 -11.51 28.55
N LEU A 84 -15.65 -11.60 27.45
CA LEU A 84 -16.21 -11.76 26.10
C LEU A 84 -17.02 -13.07 25.99
N ALA A 85 -16.49 -14.18 26.51
CA ALA A 85 -17.22 -15.44 26.58
C ALA A 85 -18.51 -15.31 27.41
N ALA A 86 -18.45 -14.62 28.55
CA ALA A 86 -19.64 -14.38 29.39
C ALA A 86 -20.67 -13.49 28.66
N ILE A 87 -20.21 -12.40 28.01
CA ILE A 87 -21.04 -11.50 27.21
C ILE A 87 -21.75 -12.28 26.11
N PHE A 88 -21.09 -13.18 25.39
CA PHE A 88 -21.71 -13.94 24.30
C PHE A 88 -22.40 -15.24 24.76
N SER A 89 -22.50 -15.53 26.06
CA SER A 89 -23.18 -16.74 26.55
C SER A 89 -24.15 -16.48 27.71
N THR A 90 -23.63 -16.38 28.93
CA THR A 90 -24.41 -16.54 30.18
C THR A 90 -24.89 -15.23 30.78
N ALA A 91 -24.28 -14.10 30.44
CA ALA A 91 -24.71 -12.79 30.95
C ALA A 91 -26.09 -12.42 30.39
N GLU A 92 -27.02 -11.93 31.21
CA GLU A 92 -28.30 -11.41 30.71
C GLU A 92 -28.23 -9.88 30.55
N THR A 93 -27.50 -9.22 31.44
CA THR A 93 -27.27 -7.77 31.48
C THR A 93 -25.79 -7.43 31.50
N TRP A 94 -25.42 -6.21 31.09
CA TRP A 94 -24.02 -5.77 31.13
C TRP A 94 -23.43 -5.79 32.55
N ALA A 95 -24.25 -5.48 33.57
CA ALA A 95 -23.87 -5.55 34.98
C ALA A 95 -23.52 -6.97 35.48
N ASP A 96 -23.94 -8.03 34.79
CA ASP A 96 -23.57 -9.41 35.14
C ASP A 96 -22.09 -9.70 34.86
N VAL A 97 -21.47 -8.93 33.96
CA VAL A 97 -20.07 -9.06 33.56
C VAL A 97 -19.19 -8.16 34.43
N ARG A 98 -19.50 -6.85 34.46
CA ARG A 98 -18.88 -5.88 35.37
C ARG A 98 -19.96 -5.12 36.13
N PRO A 99 -20.02 -5.18 37.48
CA PRO A 99 -21.09 -4.56 38.27
C PRO A 99 -21.26 -3.04 38.09
N GLU A 100 -20.23 -2.34 37.63
CA GLU A 100 -20.24 -0.91 37.32
C GLU A 100 -20.90 -0.58 35.97
N TRP A 101 -21.08 -1.55 35.08
CA TRP A 101 -21.79 -1.37 33.81
C TRP A 101 -23.31 -1.30 34.01
N PRO A 102 -24.07 -0.79 33.03
CA PRO A 102 -25.52 -0.69 33.13
C PRO A 102 -26.19 -2.05 33.38
N ALA A 103 -27.23 -2.07 34.22
CA ALA A 103 -28.08 -3.26 34.42
C ALA A 103 -29.11 -3.43 33.28
N GLU A 104 -28.67 -3.15 32.05
CA GLU A 104 -29.49 -3.19 30.84
C GLU A 104 -29.24 -4.49 30.08
N PRO A 105 -30.27 -5.09 29.44
CA PRO A 105 -30.12 -6.33 28.72
C PRO A 105 -29.12 -6.21 27.56
N ILE A 106 -28.24 -7.20 27.41
CA ILE A 106 -27.32 -7.29 26.28
C ILE A 106 -28.11 -7.72 25.05
N GLN A 107 -27.96 -7.01 23.92
CA GLN A 107 -28.50 -7.41 22.62
C GLN A 107 -27.34 -7.89 21.74
N ARG A 108 -27.45 -9.12 21.20
CA ARG A 108 -26.34 -9.78 20.52
C ARG A 108 -26.64 -9.94 19.04
N PHE A 109 -25.72 -9.48 18.21
CA PHE A 109 -25.79 -9.61 16.76
C PHE A 109 -24.58 -10.38 16.30
N ILE A 110 -24.78 -11.62 15.85
CA ILE A 110 -23.67 -12.51 15.47
C ILE A 110 -23.86 -13.03 14.03
N PRO A 111 -22.76 -13.40 13.35
CA PRO A 111 -22.84 -14.08 12.08
C PRO A 111 -23.62 -15.39 12.22
N GLY A 112 -24.25 -15.82 11.14
CA GLY A 112 -24.95 -17.11 11.10
C GLY A 112 -23.99 -18.29 11.26
N THR A 113 -24.54 -19.45 11.62
CA THR A 113 -23.76 -20.66 11.96
C THR A 113 -23.03 -21.28 10.78
N ASP A 114 -23.37 -20.88 9.55
CA ASP A 114 -22.68 -21.33 8.34
C ASP A 114 -21.48 -20.41 7.99
N SER A 115 -21.25 -19.35 8.78
CA SER A 115 -20.17 -18.37 8.57
C SER A 115 -18.85 -18.83 9.17
N GLY A 116 -17.78 -18.74 8.38
CA GLY A 116 -16.41 -18.97 8.87
C GLY A 116 -15.94 -17.95 9.92
N THR A 117 -16.68 -16.84 10.10
CA THR A 117 -16.47 -15.88 11.18
C THR A 117 -17.06 -16.40 12.49
N PHE A 118 -18.25 -17.02 12.44
CA PHE A 118 -18.86 -17.67 13.60
C PHE A 118 -17.98 -18.84 14.06
N ASP A 119 -17.57 -19.71 13.15
CA ASP A 119 -16.71 -20.87 13.45
C ASP A 119 -15.44 -20.45 14.19
N TYR A 120 -14.76 -19.44 13.66
CA TYR A 120 -13.50 -18.96 14.25
C TYR A 120 -13.72 -18.34 15.64
N PHE A 121 -14.76 -17.54 15.82
CA PHE A 121 -15.08 -16.98 17.13
C PHE A 121 -15.40 -18.08 18.16
N VAL A 122 -16.13 -19.12 17.75
CA VAL A 122 -16.44 -20.27 18.62
C VAL A 122 -15.19 -21.10 18.94
N GLU A 123 -14.28 -21.30 17.97
CA GLU A 123 -12.99 -21.95 18.20
C GLU A 123 -12.17 -21.18 19.26
N GLU A 124 -12.01 -19.87 19.09
CA GLU A 124 -11.18 -19.04 19.97
C GLU A 124 -11.79 -18.79 21.36
N ILE A 125 -13.11 -18.55 21.43
CA ILE A 125 -13.78 -18.13 22.67
C ILE A 125 -14.39 -19.31 23.44
N PHE A 126 -14.88 -20.33 22.73
CA PHE A 126 -15.64 -21.43 23.31
C PHE A 126 -15.01 -22.80 23.06
N ALA A 127 -13.78 -22.87 22.54
CA ALA A 127 -13.06 -24.11 22.29
C ALA A 127 -13.88 -25.13 21.46
N GLU A 128 -14.44 -24.64 20.36
CA GLU A 128 -15.28 -25.39 19.40
C GLU A 128 -16.70 -25.76 19.89
N ASP A 129 -17.10 -25.41 21.13
CA ASP A 129 -18.47 -25.64 21.63
C ASP A 129 -19.41 -24.46 21.30
N GLU A 130 -20.26 -24.61 20.29
CA GLU A 130 -21.25 -23.58 19.89
C GLU A 130 -22.45 -23.48 20.84
N ALA A 131 -22.69 -24.47 21.70
CA ALA A 131 -23.91 -24.52 22.51
C ALA A 131 -24.08 -23.31 23.47
N PRO A 132 -23.03 -22.79 24.12
CA PRO A 132 -23.14 -21.62 24.98
C PRO A 132 -23.57 -20.35 24.25
N ILE A 133 -23.02 -20.08 23.06
CA ILE A 133 -23.33 -18.86 22.30
C ILE A 133 -24.73 -18.92 21.69
N LEU A 134 -25.15 -20.09 21.18
CA LEU A 134 -26.49 -20.27 20.60
C LEU A 134 -27.61 -20.28 21.64
N ALA A 135 -27.29 -20.52 22.91
CA ALA A 135 -28.24 -20.47 24.02
C ALA A 135 -28.41 -19.07 24.63
N ALA A 136 -27.60 -18.09 24.20
CA ALA A 136 -27.62 -16.74 24.77
C ALA A 136 -28.97 -16.04 24.55
N SER A 137 -29.38 -15.22 25.53
CA SER A 137 -30.60 -14.39 25.42
C SER A 137 -30.42 -13.25 24.41
N ASN A 138 -31.51 -12.72 23.86
CA ASN A 138 -31.51 -11.58 22.92
C ASN A 138 -30.54 -11.75 21.72
N LEU A 139 -30.38 -12.99 21.26
CA LEU A 139 -29.51 -13.33 20.13
C LEU A 139 -30.23 -13.11 18.79
N GLN A 140 -29.56 -12.40 17.89
CA GLN A 140 -29.93 -12.27 16.49
C GLN A 140 -28.78 -12.79 15.62
N LEU A 141 -29.10 -13.73 14.74
CA LEU A 141 -28.16 -14.25 13.75
C LEU A 141 -28.50 -13.68 12.37
N SER A 142 -27.48 -13.32 11.61
CA SER A 142 -27.62 -12.92 10.21
C SER A 142 -26.44 -13.44 9.40
N GLU A 143 -26.71 -13.86 8.17
CA GLU A 143 -25.67 -14.12 7.16
C GLU A 143 -25.24 -12.84 6.42
N ASP A 144 -25.94 -11.73 6.66
CA ASP A 144 -25.65 -10.41 6.11
C ASP A 144 -25.06 -9.52 7.20
N ASP A 145 -23.78 -9.18 7.06
CA ASP A 145 -23.04 -8.35 8.01
C ASP A 145 -23.64 -6.93 8.15
N ASN A 146 -24.28 -6.38 7.10
CA ASN A 146 -24.95 -5.07 7.21
C ASN A 146 -26.14 -5.11 8.16
N VAL A 147 -26.85 -6.24 8.23
CA VAL A 147 -27.94 -6.43 9.20
C VAL A 147 -27.39 -6.49 10.62
N LEU A 148 -26.18 -7.07 10.81
CA LEU A 148 -25.52 -7.07 12.10
C LEU A 148 -25.12 -5.66 12.50
N VAL A 149 -24.48 -4.90 11.61
CA VAL A 149 -24.10 -3.50 11.82
C VAL A 149 -25.32 -2.66 12.21
N GLN A 150 -26.40 -2.71 11.43
CA GLN A 150 -27.64 -1.96 11.71
C GLN A 150 -28.28 -2.37 13.05
N GLY A 151 -28.19 -3.65 13.38
CA GLY A 151 -28.65 -4.18 14.66
C GLY A 151 -27.87 -3.61 15.85
N ILE A 152 -26.54 -3.54 15.71
CA ILE A 152 -25.65 -2.97 16.72
C ILE A 152 -25.86 -1.46 16.84
N GLU A 153 -25.89 -0.74 15.71
CA GLU A 153 -26.12 0.71 15.66
C GLU A 153 -27.43 1.09 16.39
N GLY A 154 -28.48 0.30 16.22
CA GLY A 154 -29.82 0.59 16.72
C GLY A 154 -29.98 0.61 18.26
N SER A 155 -28.95 0.29 19.03
CA SER A 155 -29.02 0.32 20.49
C SER A 155 -27.66 0.52 21.18
N PRO A 156 -27.53 1.41 22.18
CA PRO A 156 -26.30 1.57 22.96
C PRO A 156 -25.93 0.31 23.78
N TYR A 157 -26.85 -0.63 23.95
CA TYR A 157 -26.63 -1.90 24.67
C TYR A 157 -26.40 -3.11 23.76
N ALA A 158 -26.23 -2.88 22.46
CA ALA A 158 -25.97 -3.94 21.49
C ALA A 158 -24.48 -4.18 21.29
N ILE A 159 -24.14 -5.45 21.04
CA ILE A 159 -22.79 -5.92 20.72
C ILE A 159 -22.87 -6.96 19.60
N GLY A 160 -21.84 -6.99 18.76
CA GLY A 160 -21.67 -8.04 17.78
C GLY A 160 -20.22 -8.25 17.37
N PHE A 161 -20.01 -9.18 16.46
CA PHE A 161 -18.71 -9.39 15.85
C PHE A 161 -18.83 -9.76 14.38
N PHE A 162 -17.84 -9.35 13.58
CA PHE A 162 -17.72 -9.66 12.15
C PHE A 162 -16.28 -9.39 11.69
N GLY A 163 -15.98 -9.58 10.40
CA GLY A 163 -14.65 -9.29 9.85
C GLY A 163 -14.29 -7.80 10.00
N TYR A 164 -13.03 -7.51 10.32
CA TYR A 164 -12.55 -6.15 10.63
C TYR A 164 -12.84 -5.11 9.53
N ALA A 165 -12.84 -5.52 8.26
CA ALA A 165 -13.21 -4.68 7.11
C ALA A 165 -14.58 -4.00 7.27
N TYR A 166 -15.59 -4.75 7.71
CA TYR A 166 -16.94 -4.23 7.91
C TYR A 166 -16.99 -3.21 9.04
N TYR A 167 -16.11 -3.34 10.04
CA TYR A 167 -15.97 -2.29 11.06
C TYR A 167 -15.39 -1.02 10.45
N GLN A 168 -14.32 -1.12 9.63
CA GLN A 168 -13.71 0.05 9.01
C GLN A 168 -14.71 0.85 8.17
N GLU A 169 -15.54 0.17 7.40
CA GLU A 169 -16.59 0.79 6.58
C GLU A 169 -17.69 1.48 7.41
N ASN A 170 -17.84 1.11 8.69
CA ASN A 170 -18.91 1.56 9.59
C ASN A 170 -18.39 2.18 10.89
N ALA A 171 -17.14 2.67 10.89
CA ALA A 171 -16.47 3.18 12.09
C ALA A 171 -17.12 4.44 12.69
N GLU A 172 -17.95 5.14 11.92
CA GLU A 172 -18.77 6.25 12.44
C GLU A 172 -19.95 5.78 13.30
N ALA A 173 -20.51 4.61 12.99
CA ALA A 173 -21.69 4.05 13.65
C ALA A 173 -21.33 3.11 14.81
N LEU A 174 -20.07 2.69 14.89
CA LEU A 174 -19.62 1.62 15.77
C LEU A 174 -18.35 2.00 16.55
N HIS A 175 -18.21 1.42 17.73
CA HIS A 175 -16.94 1.40 18.46
C HIS A 175 -16.41 -0.03 18.51
N ILE A 176 -15.13 -0.20 18.13
CA ILE A 176 -14.42 -1.47 18.28
C ILE A 176 -13.92 -1.62 19.72
N LEU A 177 -13.98 -2.85 20.23
CA LEU A 177 -13.48 -3.19 21.57
C LEU A 177 -12.04 -3.69 21.51
N ASN A 178 -11.26 -3.25 22.49
CA ASN A 178 -9.98 -3.87 22.80
C ASN A 178 -10.21 -5.24 23.43
N ILE A 179 -9.33 -6.19 23.12
CA ILE A 179 -9.35 -7.53 23.71
C ILE A 179 -8.08 -7.69 24.56
N ASN A 180 -8.23 -7.89 25.86
CA ASN A 180 -7.13 -7.92 26.84
C ASN A 180 -6.23 -6.66 26.78
N GLY A 181 -6.80 -5.49 26.53
CA GLY A 181 -6.10 -4.22 26.40
C GLY A 181 -5.41 -4.02 25.05
N VAL A 182 -5.59 -4.93 24.09
CA VAL A 182 -5.00 -4.84 22.75
C VAL A 182 -6.07 -4.44 21.74
N GLU A 183 -5.84 -3.33 21.06
CA GLU A 183 -6.64 -2.87 19.92
C GLU A 183 -6.25 -3.65 18.66
N PRO A 184 -7.21 -4.01 17.78
CA PRO A 184 -6.89 -4.57 16.47
C PRO A 184 -6.28 -3.50 15.55
N SER A 185 -5.03 -3.72 15.15
CA SER A 185 -4.23 -2.85 14.29
C SER A 185 -3.30 -3.68 13.40
N ALA A 186 -2.74 -3.10 12.35
CA ALA A 186 -1.78 -3.79 11.49
C ALA A 186 -0.61 -4.40 12.28
N THR A 187 -0.12 -3.72 13.33
CA THR A 187 0.94 -4.23 14.19
C THR A 187 0.46 -5.40 15.04
N SER A 188 -0.65 -5.22 15.77
CA SER A 188 -1.12 -6.20 16.76
C SER A 188 -1.67 -7.48 16.13
N VAL A 189 -2.18 -7.42 14.91
CA VAL A 189 -2.62 -8.60 14.17
C VAL A 189 -1.42 -9.32 13.53
N GLU A 190 -0.43 -8.58 13.02
CA GLU A 190 0.74 -9.17 12.37
C GLU A 190 1.67 -9.88 13.37
N ASP A 191 1.84 -9.31 14.57
CA ASP A 191 2.65 -9.91 15.65
C ASP A 191 1.89 -10.95 16.50
N GLY A 192 0.59 -11.10 16.25
CA GLY A 192 -0.29 -12.06 16.93
C GLY A 192 -0.66 -11.67 18.37
N SER A 193 -0.42 -10.43 18.79
CA SER A 193 -0.83 -9.95 20.12
C SER A 193 -2.33 -9.70 20.24
N TYR A 194 -3.02 -9.41 19.13
CA TYR A 194 -4.48 -9.34 19.10
C TYR A 194 -5.09 -10.74 19.08
N ALA A 195 -5.86 -11.08 20.12
CA ALA A 195 -6.32 -12.45 20.35
C ALA A 195 -7.29 -13.01 19.30
N LEU A 196 -7.93 -12.15 18.50
CA LEU A 196 -8.85 -12.54 17.44
C LEU A 196 -8.25 -12.31 16.04
N ALA A 197 -6.92 -12.26 15.95
CA ALA A 197 -6.18 -12.24 14.70
C ALA A 197 -6.03 -13.66 14.14
N ARG A 198 -6.42 -13.82 12.87
CA ARG A 198 -6.46 -15.08 12.15
C ARG A 198 -5.45 -15.08 11.02
N PRO A 199 -4.26 -15.70 11.19
CA PRO A 199 -3.24 -15.71 10.17
C PRO A 199 -3.69 -16.51 8.93
N LEU A 200 -3.34 -16.01 7.75
CA LEU A 200 -3.70 -16.59 6.46
C LEU A 200 -2.49 -17.23 5.79
N PHE A 201 -2.71 -18.43 5.26
CA PHE A 201 -1.68 -19.23 4.63
C PHE A 201 -2.16 -19.84 3.32
N ILE A 202 -1.22 -20.05 2.41
CA ILE A 202 -1.35 -21.02 1.32
C ILE A 202 -0.30 -22.12 1.54
N TYR A 203 -0.65 -23.36 1.20
CA TYR A 203 0.23 -24.52 1.32
C TYR A 203 0.33 -25.23 -0.01
N SER A 204 1.53 -25.71 -0.33
CA SER A 204 1.74 -26.68 -1.41
C SER A 204 2.86 -27.64 -1.04
N ASP A 205 3.32 -28.44 -1.97
CA ASP A 205 4.43 -29.38 -1.79
C ASP A 205 5.46 -29.15 -2.91
N ALA A 206 6.75 -29.32 -2.60
CA ALA A 206 7.81 -29.12 -3.57
C ALA A 206 7.64 -29.99 -4.82
N THR A 207 7.26 -31.26 -4.64
CA THR A 207 7.01 -32.20 -5.74
C THR A 207 5.84 -31.74 -6.59
N ILE A 208 4.73 -31.30 -5.99
CA ILE A 208 3.58 -30.74 -6.72
C ILE A 208 4.01 -29.57 -7.59
N MET A 209 4.70 -28.59 -7.00
CA MET A 209 5.11 -27.38 -7.72
C MET A 209 6.14 -27.70 -8.83
N GLN A 210 7.05 -28.65 -8.61
CA GLN A 210 8.02 -29.11 -9.61
C GLN A 210 7.36 -29.89 -10.76
N ASP A 211 6.41 -30.79 -10.46
CA ASP A 211 5.69 -31.59 -11.45
C ASP A 211 4.63 -30.79 -12.22
N LYS A 212 4.11 -29.72 -11.60
CA LYS A 212 3.09 -28.83 -12.15
C LYS A 212 3.58 -27.37 -12.12
N PRO A 213 4.38 -26.93 -13.11
CA PRO A 213 4.93 -25.57 -13.16
C PRO A 213 3.89 -24.45 -13.07
N GLN A 214 2.65 -24.70 -13.52
CA GLN A 214 1.54 -23.76 -13.38
C GLN A 214 1.12 -23.51 -11.93
N VAL A 215 1.28 -24.50 -11.04
CA VAL A 215 1.04 -24.36 -9.59
C VAL A 215 2.13 -23.49 -8.99
N ALA A 216 3.39 -23.75 -9.35
CA ALA A 216 4.52 -22.91 -8.95
C ALA A 216 4.33 -21.45 -9.41
N ALA A 217 3.96 -21.24 -10.67
CA ALA A 217 3.71 -19.91 -11.23
C ALA A 217 2.55 -19.19 -10.52
N TYR A 218 1.46 -19.90 -10.23
CA TYR A 218 0.32 -19.35 -9.49
C TYR A 218 0.71 -18.92 -8.07
N ILE A 219 1.47 -19.75 -7.34
CA ILE A 219 1.93 -19.41 -5.99
C ILE A 219 2.90 -18.23 -6.02
N ASN A 220 3.87 -18.21 -6.94
CA ASN A 220 4.78 -17.07 -7.09
C ASN A 220 4.03 -15.78 -7.40
N TYR A 221 3.06 -15.85 -8.32
CA TYR A 221 2.20 -14.71 -8.65
C TYR A 221 1.40 -14.26 -7.42
N PHE A 222 0.80 -15.19 -6.68
CA PHE A 222 0.06 -14.90 -5.46
C PHE A 222 0.96 -14.16 -4.47
N LEU A 223 2.14 -14.69 -4.15
CA LEU A 223 3.09 -14.07 -3.22
C LEU A 223 3.66 -12.73 -3.70
N SER A 224 3.72 -12.50 -5.01
CA SER A 224 4.21 -11.25 -5.58
C SER A 224 3.17 -10.14 -5.52
N ASN A 225 1.88 -10.48 -5.50
CA ASN A 225 0.79 -9.51 -5.64
C ASN A 225 -0.12 -9.42 -4.41
N VAL A 226 -0.08 -10.40 -3.49
CA VAL A 226 -1.06 -10.47 -2.38
C VAL A 226 -1.10 -9.21 -1.54
N ASN A 227 0.05 -8.61 -1.19
CA ASN A 227 0.06 -7.37 -0.41
C ASN A 227 -0.57 -6.18 -1.12
N GLY A 228 -0.60 -6.17 -2.46
CA GLY A 228 -1.24 -5.12 -3.25
C GLY A 228 -2.75 -5.24 -3.37
N VAL A 229 -3.35 -6.37 -2.96
CA VAL A 229 -4.78 -6.64 -3.17
C VAL A 229 -5.51 -7.10 -1.91
N ILE A 230 -4.76 -7.54 -0.89
CA ILE A 230 -5.34 -8.10 0.34
C ILE A 230 -6.14 -7.08 1.14
N GLY A 231 -5.77 -5.79 1.05
CA GLY A 231 -6.55 -4.70 1.63
C GLY A 231 -7.91 -4.50 0.95
N GLU A 232 -8.03 -4.76 -0.35
CA GLU A 232 -9.30 -4.65 -1.09
C GLU A 232 -10.35 -5.66 -0.61
N VAL A 233 -9.90 -6.78 -0.04
CA VAL A 233 -10.78 -7.80 0.56
C VAL A 233 -10.87 -7.69 2.08
N GLY A 234 -10.33 -6.62 2.65
CA GLY A 234 -10.53 -6.27 4.05
C GLY A 234 -9.62 -6.98 5.05
N TYR A 235 -8.50 -7.54 4.59
CA TYR A 235 -7.51 -8.23 5.41
C TYR A 235 -6.20 -7.42 5.50
N PHE A 236 -5.40 -7.73 6.52
CA PHE A 236 -4.12 -7.08 6.74
C PHE A 236 -3.00 -7.72 5.91
N PRO A 237 -2.18 -6.91 5.23
CA PRO A 237 -1.03 -7.42 4.49
C PRO A 237 0.01 -8.02 5.45
N SER A 238 0.68 -9.08 5.00
CA SER A 238 1.83 -9.59 5.73
C SER A 238 3.00 -8.62 5.66
N SER A 239 3.82 -8.59 6.71
CA SER A 239 5.08 -7.84 6.67
C SER A 239 5.95 -8.26 5.49
N VAL A 240 6.79 -7.34 5.00
CA VAL A 240 7.76 -7.62 3.93
C VAL A 240 8.65 -8.82 4.29
N ALA A 241 9.02 -8.95 5.56
CA ALA A 241 9.80 -10.08 6.05
C ALA A 241 9.05 -11.42 5.92
N ALA A 242 7.75 -11.46 6.26
CA ALA A 242 6.93 -12.66 6.14
C ALA A 242 6.69 -13.05 4.67
N ILE A 243 6.36 -12.09 3.80
CA ILE A 243 6.20 -12.33 2.37
C ILE A 243 7.52 -12.79 1.72
N ASN A 244 8.64 -12.20 2.08
CA ASN A 244 9.94 -12.61 1.54
C ASN A 244 10.36 -13.99 2.05
N SER A 245 10.00 -14.35 3.30
CA SER A 245 10.17 -15.72 3.80
C SER A 245 9.34 -16.72 3.00
N ALA A 246 8.10 -16.38 2.66
CA ALA A 246 7.25 -17.20 1.80
C ALA A 246 7.80 -17.33 0.37
N LYS A 247 8.26 -16.23 -0.25
CA LYS A 247 8.92 -16.25 -1.57
C LYS A 247 10.20 -17.09 -1.56
N GLN A 248 10.98 -17.03 -0.48
CA GLN A 248 12.18 -17.87 -0.32
C GLN A 248 11.83 -19.35 -0.21
N ALA A 249 10.83 -19.70 0.61
CA ALA A 249 10.34 -21.08 0.70
C ALA A 249 9.88 -21.61 -0.66
N TRP A 250 9.30 -20.75 -1.50
CA TRP A 250 8.88 -21.11 -2.85
C TRP A 250 10.09 -21.35 -3.76
N ALA A 251 11.09 -20.47 -3.71
CA ALA A 251 12.32 -20.58 -4.49
C ALA A 251 13.11 -21.85 -4.15
N ASP A 252 13.25 -22.15 -2.85
CA ASP A 252 13.88 -23.37 -2.34
C ASP A 252 13.15 -24.61 -2.84
N ALA A 253 11.81 -24.58 -2.80
CA ALA A 253 10.97 -25.67 -3.31
C ALA A 253 11.14 -25.89 -4.81
N GLN A 254 11.46 -24.86 -5.59
CA GLN A 254 11.66 -24.94 -7.03
C GLN A 254 13.10 -25.25 -7.45
N ASN A 255 14.04 -25.36 -6.50
CA ASN A 255 15.48 -25.37 -6.78
C ASN A 255 15.89 -24.21 -7.72
N VAL A 256 15.14 -23.12 -7.69
CA VAL A 256 15.43 -21.92 -8.47
C VAL A 256 16.32 -21.06 -7.60
N SER A 257 17.57 -20.95 -8.01
CA SER A 257 18.39 -19.83 -7.56
C SER A 257 17.79 -18.59 -8.22
N ILE A 258 17.21 -17.71 -7.41
CA ILE A 258 16.86 -16.36 -7.87
C ILE A 258 18.20 -15.69 -8.17
N GLY A 259 18.57 -15.68 -9.45
CA GLY A 259 19.90 -15.33 -9.96
C GLY A 259 20.16 -13.84 -9.92
N GLY A 260 20.54 -13.35 -8.75
CA GLY A 260 21.31 -12.14 -8.48
C GLY A 260 22.27 -12.48 -7.34
N GLY A 261 23.53 -12.05 -7.42
CA GLY A 261 24.51 -12.35 -6.38
C GLY A 261 23.97 -11.94 -5.00
N ALA A 262 23.95 -12.90 -4.08
CA ALA A 262 23.16 -12.86 -2.84
C ALA A 262 21.64 -12.79 -3.11
N ALA A 263 20.94 -13.86 -2.76
CA ALA A 263 19.67 -13.67 -2.08
C ALA A 263 20.00 -12.92 -0.78
N GLU A 264 20.06 -11.59 -0.84
CA GLU A 264 19.83 -10.84 0.39
C GLU A 264 18.36 -11.04 0.67
N ALA A 265 18.06 -11.68 1.81
CA ALA A 265 16.88 -11.36 2.60
C ALA A 265 16.57 -9.87 2.38
N GLY A 266 15.32 -9.52 2.00
CA GLY A 266 14.97 -8.14 1.63
C GLY A 266 15.81 -7.15 2.42
N VAL A 267 16.66 -6.40 1.71
CA VAL A 267 17.87 -5.81 2.28
C VAL A 267 17.47 -5.05 3.52
N THR A 268 17.78 -5.63 4.68
CA THR A 268 17.28 -5.10 5.94
C THR A 268 18.35 -4.13 6.40
N LEU A 269 18.04 -2.85 6.32
CA LEU A 269 18.89 -1.85 6.93
C LEU A 269 18.83 -1.99 8.46
N PRO A 270 19.91 -1.62 9.18
CA PRO A 270 19.88 -1.58 10.63
C PRO A 270 18.70 -0.72 11.10
N THR A 271 17.97 -1.19 12.12
CA THR A 271 16.89 -0.41 12.73
C THR A 271 17.42 0.95 13.16
N VAL A 272 16.74 2.00 12.72
CA VAL A 272 17.08 3.37 13.10
C VAL A 272 16.37 3.71 14.39
N ASP A 273 17.10 4.17 15.40
CA ASP A 273 16.55 4.82 16.58
C ASP A 273 16.81 6.33 16.45
N PRO A 274 15.80 7.14 16.08
CA PRO A 274 15.98 8.58 15.90
C PRO A 274 16.43 9.30 17.17
N LEU A 275 16.16 8.76 18.37
CA LEU A 275 16.62 9.30 19.65
C LEU A 275 18.12 9.08 19.89
N ALA A 276 18.74 8.13 19.18
CA ALA A 276 20.15 7.77 19.35
C ALA A 276 21.12 8.69 18.59
N VAL A 277 20.62 9.54 17.69
CA VAL A 277 21.42 10.44 16.85
C VAL A 277 21.10 11.92 17.12
N THR A 278 22.08 12.80 16.91
CA THR A 278 21.95 14.25 17.17
C THR A 278 22.74 15.05 16.14
N GLY A 279 22.47 16.35 16.05
CA GLY A 279 23.02 17.24 15.02
C GLY A 279 21.97 17.62 13.99
N ASP A 280 22.32 18.49 13.04
CA ASP A 280 21.39 18.90 12.00
C ASP A 280 21.58 18.05 10.73
N VAL A 281 20.50 17.95 9.94
CA VAL A 281 20.48 17.39 8.58
C VAL A 281 20.05 18.51 7.64
N VAL A 282 20.84 18.76 6.60
CA VAL A 282 20.53 19.79 5.59
C VAL A 282 20.31 19.13 4.24
N SER A 283 19.10 19.22 3.70
CA SER A 283 18.71 18.75 2.38
C SER A 283 18.29 19.91 1.48
N ALA A 284 18.57 19.82 0.19
CA ALA A 284 18.01 20.74 -0.79
C ALA A 284 17.86 20.09 -2.16
N GLY A 285 16.91 20.56 -2.97
CA GLY A 285 16.84 20.19 -4.38
C GLY A 285 15.43 20.20 -4.93
N SER A 286 15.07 19.11 -5.62
CA SER A 286 13.82 18.95 -6.37
C SER A 286 12.58 19.38 -5.58
N SER A 287 11.75 20.24 -6.19
CA SER A 287 10.42 20.61 -5.70
C SER A 287 9.44 19.43 -5.71
N THR A 288 9.68 18.42 -6.56
CA THR A 288 8.93 17.16 -6.59
C THR A 288 9.22 16.28 -5.40
N VAL A 289 10.50 16.14 -5.04
CA VAL A 289 10.90 15.26 -3.94
C VAL A 289 10.65 15.95 -2.59
N PHE A 290 10.48 17.28 -2.59
CA PHE A 290 10.21 18.09 -1.41
C PHE A 290 9.04 17.57 -0.53
N PRO A 291 7.81 17.36 -1.04
CA PRO A 291 6.70 16.85 -0.22
C PRO A 291 7.00 15.48 0.40
N LEU A 292 7.62 14.57 -0.36
CA LEU A 292 8.03 13.25 0.16
C LEU A 292 9.08 13.38 1.26
N ALA A 293 10.07 14.25 1.06
CA ALA A 293 11.15 14.47 2.03
C ALA A 293 10.64 15.13 3.33
N GLU A 294 9.68 16.05 3.24
CA GLU A 294 9.00 16.65 4.40
C GLU A 294 8.20 15.61 5.18
N ALA A 295 7.44 14.74 4.50
CA ALA A 295 6.66 13.69 5.16
C ALA A 295 7.56 12.70 5.92
N ILE A 296 8.65 12.26 5.30
CA ILE A 296 9.65 11.39 5.96
C ILE A 296 10.34 12.13 7.12
N ALA A 297 10.67 13.42 6.97
CA ALA A 297 11.28 14.21 8.03
C ALA A 297 10.33 14.48 9.20
N GLU A 298 9.03 14.62 8.95
CA GLU A 298 8.01 14.69 9.99
C GLU A 298 7.95 13.39 10.79
N GLN A 299 7.88 12.22 10.13
CA GLN A 299 7.86 10.94 10.83
C GLN A 299 9.15 10.70 11.65
N PHE A 300 10.32 11.00 11.08
CA PHE A 300 11.60 10.89 11.79
C PHE A 300 11.67 11.79 13.04
N ARG A 301 11.07 12.98 12.99
CA ARG A 301 10.92 13.88 14.15
C ARG A 301 9.91 13.33 15.17
N ASN A 302 8.78 12.80 14.70
CA ASN A 302 7.73 12.25 15.56
C ASN A 302 8.21 11.02 16.35
N GLU A 303 9.15 10.27 15.80
CA GLU A 303 9.84 9.17 16.49
C GLU A 303 10.95 9.62 17.47
N GLY A 304 11.14 10.93 17.63
CA GLY A 304 11.94 11.50 18.71
C GLY A 304 13.27 12.13 18.31
N TYR A 305 13.56 12.30 17.01
CA TYR A 305 14.77 13.01 16.58
C TYR A 305 14.78 14.47 17.08
N ALA A 306 15.84 14.84 17.80
CA ALA A 306 15.95 16.15 18.46
C ALA A 306 16.71 17.22 17.65
N GLY A 307 17.31 16.85 16.51
CA GLY A 307 18.05 17.76 15.63
C GLY A 307 17.15 18.53 14.67
N ASN A 308 17.68 19.55 13.99
CA ASN A 308 16.93 20.22 12.94
C ASN A 308 17.12 19.50 11.60
N ILE A 309 16.02 19.30 10.87
CA ILE A 309 16.04 18.89 9.46
C ILE A 309 15.61 20.11 8.67
N THR A 310 16.50 20.62 7.82
CA THR A 310 16.19 21.71 6.88
C THR A 310 16.07 21.12 5.50
N ILE A 311 14.96 21.36 4.82
CA ILE A 311 14.72 20.88 3.46
C ILE A 311 14.37 22.10 2.60
N ASP A 312 15.23 22.43 1.64
CA ASP A 312 15.02 23.56 0.73
C ASP A 312 14.55 23.08 -0.65
N SER A 313 13.36 23.51 -1.07
CA SER A 313 12.85 23.33 -2.43
C SER A 313 13.45 24.41 -3.36
N ILE A 314 14.43 24.02 -4.19
CA ILE A 314 15.18 24.93 -5.07
C ILE A 314 15.40 24.38 -6.49
N GLY A 315 14.84 23.21 -6.80
CA GLY A 315 15.05 22.49 -8.05
C GLY A 315 16.29 21.58 -8.04
N SER A 316 16.24 20.49 -8.82
CA SER A 316 17.30 19.45 -8.84
C SER A 316 18.68 20.03 -9.18
N GLY A 317 18.76 20.94 -10.16
CA GLY A 317 20.03 21.56 -10.58
C GLY A 317 20.66 22.44 -9.49
N ALA A 318 19.88 23.32 -8.86
CA ALA A 318 20.38 24.15 -7.77
C ALA A 318 20.70 23.33 -6.51
N GLY A 319 19.95 22.24 -6.27
CA GLY A 319 20.26 21.23 -5.26
C GLY A 319 21.65 20.63 -5.46
N PHE A 320 21.94 20.15 -6.67
CA PHE A 320 23.27 19.66 -7.02
C PHE A 320 24.34 20.76 -6.99
N GLU A 321 24.03 22.02 -7.29
CA GLU A 321 24.99 23.11 -7.13
C GLU A 321 25.36 23.30 -5.65
N ARG A 322 24.37 23.32 -4.73
CA ARG A 322 24.64 23.38 -3.28
C ARG A 322 25.37 22.15 -2.76
N PHE A 323 25.06 20.96 -3.29
CA PHE A 323 25.67 19.71 -2.86
C PHE A 323 27.06 19.46 -3.45
N CYS A 324 27.24 19.65 -4.75
CA CYS A 324 28.46 19.30 -5.50
C CYS A 324 29.43 20.47 -5.70
N VAL A 325 28.99 21.74 -5.61
CA VAL A 325 29.88 22.90 -5.81
C VAL A 325 30.12 23.63 -4.49
N ALA A 326 29.05 24.01 -3.78
CA ALA A 326 29.19 24.73 -2.52
C ALA A 326 29.55 23.81 -1.35
N GLY A 327 29.08 22.55 -1.39
CA GLY A 327 29.26 21.57 -0.32
C GLY A 327 28.49 21.91 0.96
N GLU A 328 27.36 22.62 0.83
CA GLU A 328 26.59 23.17 1.95
C GLU A 328 25.52 22.21 2.48
N THR A 329 25.08 21.25 1.66
CA THR A 329 24.04 20.28 2.00
C THR A 329 24.62 18.88 2.25
N ASP A 330 23.90 18.11 3.07
CA ASP A 330 24.17 16.70 3.39
C ASP A 330 23.47 15.74 2.43
N VAL A 331 22.29 16.14 1.95
CA VAL A 331 21.47 15.39 1.01
C VAL A 331 21.09 16.30 -0.17
N SER A 332 21.09 15.75 -1.38
CA SER A 332 20.53 16.40 -2.57
C SER A 332 19.31 15.62 -3.03
N ASN A 333 18.15 16.28 -3.06
CA ASN A 333 16.92 15.72 -3.60
C ASN A 333 16.88 15.94 -5.13
N ALA A 334 16.52 14.94 -5.92
CA ALA A 334 16.48 15.07 -7.37
C ALA A 334 15.34 14.28 -8.02
N SER A 335 14.69 14.90 -9.01
CA SER A 335 13.64 14.30 -9.84
C SER A 335 14.18 13.81 -11.21
N ARG A 336 15.50 13.68 -11.31
CA ARG A 336 16.24 13.12 -12.45
C ARG A 336 17.58 12.57 -11.97
N PRO A 337 18.23 11.69 -12.75
CA PRO A 337 19.60 11.29 -12.47
C PRO A 337 20.55 12.49 -12.43
N ILE A 338 21.58 12.38 -11.60
CA ILE A 338 22.71 13.32 -11.60
C ILE A 338 23.43 13.32 -12.96
N LYS A 339 23.78 14.51 -13.47
CA LYS A 339 24.49 14.66 -14.76
C LYS A 339 26.00 14.43 -14.57
N ASP A 340 26.67 13.99 -15.63
CA ASP A 340 28.15 13.81 -15.63
C ASP A 340 28.89 15.08 -15.14
N SER A 341 28.46 16.26 -15.58
CA SER A 341 29.05 17.54 -15.15
C SER A 341 28.85 17.84 -13.65
N GLU A 342 27.76 17.34 -13.07
CA GLU A 342 27.47 17.47 -11.63
C GLU A 342 28.31 16.47 -10.82
N VAL A 343 28.48 15.24 -11.33
CA VAL A 343 29.42 14.25 -10.77
C VAL A 343 30.86 14.79 -10.77
N GLU A 344 31.31 15.39 -11.87
CA GLU A 344 32.62 16.04 -11.97
C GLU A 344 32.75 17.19 -10.96
N SER A 345 31.70 17.97 -10.76
CA SER A 345 31.66 19.05 -9.77
C SER A 345 31.81 18.50 -8.35
N CYS A 346 31.06 17.44 -8.01
CA CYS A 346 31.14 16.76 -6.73
C CYS A 346 32.56 16.23 -6.47
N ALA A 347 33.17 15.60 -7.47
CA ALA A 347 34.54 15.10 -7.37
C ALA A 347 35.55 16.22 -7.14
N ALA A 348 35.34 17.42 -7.69
CA ALA A 348 36.21 18.58 -7.50
C ALA A 348 36.26 19.08 -6.04
N ILE A 349 35.21 18.85 -5.27
CA ILE A 349 35.16 19.13 -3.82
C ILE A 349 35.40 17.88 -2.95
N GLY A 350 35.75 16.74 -3.57
CA GLY A 350 36.07 15.50 -2.87
C GLY A 350 34.87 14.64 -2.48
N ARG A 351 33.69 14.86 -3.07
CA ARG A 351 32.49 14.03 -2.88
C ARG A 351 32.37 13.01 -4.00
N THR A 352 31.92 11.80 -3.66
CA THR A 352 31.46 10.77 -4.59
C THR A 352 29.96 10.59 -4.36
N PRO A 353 29.09 11.19 -5.20
CA PRO A 353 27.66 11.13 -4.98
C PRO A 353 27.16 9.68 -5.08
N ILE A 354 26.41 9.27 -4.09
CA ILE A 354 25.75 7.97 -4.00
C ILE A 354 24.27 8.19 -4.27
N GLU A 355 23.76 7.48 -5.25
CA GLU A 355 22.37 7.52 -5.66
C GLU A 355 21.50 6.59 -4.82
N PHE A 356 20.35 7.10 -4.40
CA PHE A 356 19.30 6.32 -3.79
C PHE A 356 17.99 6.58 -4.53
N ARG A 357 17.52 5.60 -5.31
CA ARG A 357 16.20 5.61 -5.92
C ARG A 357 15.15 5.39 -4.84
N VAL A 358 14.20 6.33 -4.73
CA VAL A 358 13.18 6.34 -3.67
C VAL A 358 11.75 6.22 -4.21
N GLY A 359 11.53 6.47 -5.50
CA GLY A 359 10.19 6.33 -6.09
C GLY A 359 10.09 6.89 -7.49
N THR A 360 8.86 7.06 -7.95
CA THR A 360 8.55 7.60 -9.28
C THR A 360 7.34 8.52 -9.18
N ASP A 361 7.42 9.70 -9.79
CA ASP A 361 6.30 10.62 -9.97
C ASP A 361 5.79 10.47 -11.41
N ALA A 362 4.47 10.52 -11.62
CA ALA A 362 3.87 10.45 -12.94
C ALA A 362 2.61 11.32 -13.04
N LEU A 363 2.50 12.06 -14.14
CA LEU A 363 1.30 12.84 -14.44
C LEU A 363 0.33 12.04 -15.31
N ALA A 364 -0.93 12.03 -14.89
CA ALA A 364 -2.05 11.60 -15.71
C ALA A 364 -2.60 12.79 -16.49
N VAL A 365 -2.63 12.69 -17.82
CA VAL A 365 -3.40 13.61 -18.68
C VAL A 365 -4.73 12.96 -18.96
N THR A 366 -5.83 13.60 -18.58
CA THR A 366 -7.16 13.00 -18.56
C THR A 366 -8.18 13.83 -19.31
N VAL A 367 -9.16 13.14 -19.89
CA VAL A 367 -10.38 13.71 -20.49
C VAL A 367 -11.60 13.06 -19.82
N SER A 368 -12.78 13.63 -20.04
CA SER A 368 -14.04 13.03 -19.56
C SER A 368 -14.21 11.59 -20.09
N ALA A 369 -14.83 10.71 -19.30
CA ALA A 369 -15.28 9.40 -19.78
C ALA A 369 -16.30 9.49 -20.94
N GLU A 370 -16.93 10.66 -21.16
CA GLU A 370 -17.79 10.90 -22.32
C GLU A 370 -16.99 11.31 -23.59
N ASN A 371 -15.68 11.53 -23.48
CA ASN A 371 -14.83 11.81 -24.64
C ASN A 371 -14.58 10.52 -25.45
N ASP A 372 -14.96 10.53 -26.73
CA ASP A 372 -14.88 9.36 -27.61
C ASP A 372 -13.90 9.52 -28.79
N PHE A 373 -13.10 10.60 -28.83
CA PHE A 373 -12.31 10.96 -30.01
C PHE A 373 -10.80 11.08 -29.77
N VAL A 374 -10.35 11.34 -28.53
CA VAL A 374 -8.92 11.42 -28.20
C VAL A 374 -8.53 10.32 -27.22
N THR A 375 -7.57 9.50 -27.61
CA THR A 375 -7.01 8.41 -26.78
C THR A 375 -5.50 8.44 -26.71
N ASP A 376 -4.85 9.17 -27.63
CA ASP A 376 -3.40 9.25 -27.77
C ASP A 376 -2.97 10.58 -28.39
N VAL A 377 -1.94 11.18 -27.81
CA VAL A 377 -1.34 12.43 -28.27
C VAL A 377 0.19 12.35 -28.25
N THR A 378 0.83 13.05 -29.16
CA THR A 378 2.28 13.32 -29.07
C THR A 378 2.55 14.46 -28.09
N LEU A 379 3.80 14.65 -27.65
CA LEU A 379 4.17 15.80 -26.81
C LEU A 379 3.93 17.14 -27.52
N GLU A 380 4.14 17.20 -28.85
CA GLU A 380 3.87 18.40 -29.64
C GLU A 380 2.37 18.73 -29.68
N GLU A 381 1.53 17.71 -29.87
CA GLU A 381 0.07 17.87 -29.83
C GLU A 381 -0.41 18.23 -28.42
N LEU A 382 0.17 17.62 -27.39
CA LEU A 382 -0.13 17.94 -25.99
C LEU A 382 0.21 19.40 -25.68
N ALA A 383 1.39 19.88 -26.09
CA ALA A 383 1.78 21.28 -25.97
C ALA A 383 0.79 22.21 -26.69
N ALA A 384 0.38 21.86 -27.92
CA ALA A 384 -0.63 22.63 -28.66
C ALA A 384 -2.01 22.63 -27.96
N ILE A 385 -2.44 21.48 -27.43
CA ILE A 385 -3.67 21.34 -26.65
C ILE A 385 -3.61 22.24 -25.43
N PHE A 386 -2.51 22.33 -24.70
CA PHE A 386 -2.43 23.17 -23.49
C PHE A 386 -1.99 24.62 -23.74
N SER A 387 -1.81 25.05 -25.00
CA SER A 387 -1.42 26.42 -25.32
C SER A 387 -2.26 27.05 -26.43
N THR A 388 -1.90 26.83 -27.70
CA THR A 388 -2.35 27.62 -28.84
C THR A 388 -3.67 27.18 -29.46
N ALA A 389 -4.09 25.92 -29.26
CA ALA A 389 -5.31 25.40 -29.87
C ALA A 389 -6.56 26.05 -29.23
N GLU A 390 -7.54 26.48 -30.02
CA GLU A 390 -8.82 26.96 -29.49
C GLU A 390 -9.86 25.83 -29.49
N THR A 391 -9.79 24.96 -30.52
CA THR A 391 -10.65 23.81 -30.72
C THR A 391 -9.85 22.52 -30.88
N TRP A 392 -10.45 21.37 -30.63
CA TRP A 392 -9.78 20.07 -30.83
C TRP A 392 -9.34 19.86 -32.29
N ALA A 393 -10.12 20.35 -33.25
CA ALA A 393 -9.78 20.31 -34.68
C ALA A 393 -8.52 21.12 -35.07
N ASP A 394 -8.06 22.07 -34.22
CA ASP A 394 -6.81 22.82 -34.46
C ASP A 394 -5.57 21.93 -34.27
N VAL A 395 -5.70 20.83 -33.52
CA VAL A 395 -4.62 19.88 -33.24
C VAL A 395 -4.65 18.75 -34.27
N ARG A 396 -5.80 18.09 -34.44
CA ARG A 396 -6.03 17.11 -35.51
C ARG A 396 -7.33 17.42 -36.25
N PRO A 397 -7.33 17.64 -37.57
CA PRO A 397 -8.53 18.05 -38.33
C PRO A 397 -9.72 17.08 -38.27
N GLU A 398 -9.48 15.80 -37.96
CA GLU A 398 -10.51 14.78 -37.77
C GLU A 398 -11.22 14.84 -36.41
N TRP A 399 -10.67 15.54 -35.43
CA TRP A 399 -11.31 15.76 -34.14
C TRP A 399 -12.42 16.82 -34.22
N PRO A 400 -13.34 16.88 -33.23
CA PRO A 400 -14.43 17.85 -33.22
C PRO A 400 -13.95 19.30 -33.28
N ALA A 401 -14.65 20.15 -34.03
CA ALA A 401 -14.41 21.60 -34.05
C ALA A 401 -15.06 22.30 -32.82
N GLU A 402 -14.88 21.69 -31.65
CA GLU A 402 -15.47 22.12 -30.39
C GLU A 402 -14.39 22.74 -29.50
N PRO A 403 -14.71 23.79 -28.72
CA PRO A 403 -13.74 24.46 -27.87
C PRO A 403 -13.13 23.50 -26.83
N ILE A 404 -11.81 23.56 -26.68
CA ILE A 404 -11.11 22.81 -25.62
C ILE A 404 -11.38 23.52 -24.30
N GLN A 405 -11.81 22.79 -23.27
CA GLN A 405 -11.93 23.30 -21.89
C GLN A 405 -10.79 22.71 -21.05
N ARG A 406 -10.01 23.56 -20.37
CA ARG A 406 -8.78 23.15 -19.70
C ARG A 406 -8.94 23.31 -18.20
N PHE A 407 -8.69 22.23 -17.47
CA PHE A 407 -8.71 22.21 -16.01
C PHE A 407 -7.34 21.73 -15.54
N ILE A 408 -6.53 22.64 -14.99
CA ILE A 408 -5.17 22.31 -14.60
C ILE A 408 -4.89 22.76 -13.17
N PRO A 409 -3.88 22.17 -12.50
CA PRO A 409 -3.47 22.61 -11.18
C PRO A 409 -3.06 24.08 -11.19
N GLY A 410 -3.24 24.76 -10.07
CA GLY A 410 -2.80 26.15 -9.93
C GLY A 410 -1.28 26.30 -9.97
N THR A 411 -0.82 27.54 -10.11
CA THR A 411 0.60 27.85 -10.31
C THR A 411 1.48 27.57 -9.09
N ASP A 412 0.88 27.32 -7.93
CA ASP A 412 1.59 26.94 -6.71
C ASP A 412 1.78 25.41 -6.59
N SER A 413 1.29 24.63 -7.58
CA SER A 413 1.32 23.18 -7.60
C SER A 413 2.60 22.61 -8.23
N GLY A 414 3.25 21.67 -7.56
CA GLY A 414 4.39 20.92 -8.12
C GLY A 414 4.03 20.08 -9.36
N THR A 415 2.75 19.74 -9.52
CA THR A 415 2.22 19.10 -10.73
C THR A 415 2.21 20.07 -11.92
N PHE A 416 1.81 21.33 -11.68
CA PHE A 416 1.89 22.39 -12.68
C PHE A 416 3.34 22.65 -13.09
N ASP A 417 4.23 22.83 -12.11
CA ASP A 417 5.67 23.05 -12.35
C ASP A 417 6.27 21.95 -13.23
N TYR A 418 5.96 20.69 -12.93
CA TYR A 418 6.47 19.58 -13.72
C TYR A 418 5.93 19.57 -15.14
N PHE A 419 4.62 19.78 -15.31
CA PHE A 419 4.05 19.82 -16.65
C PHE A 419 4.68 20.94 -17.48
N VAL A 420 4.94 22.10 -16.88
CA VAL A 420 5.60 23.23 -17.54
C VAL A 420 7.07 22.94 -17.84
N GLU A 421 7.80 22.32 -16.92
CA GLU A 421 9.19 21.87 -17.15
C GLU A 421 9.27 20.93 -18.35
N GLU A 422 8.41 19.91 -18.40
CA GLU A 422 8.48 18.84 -19.39
C GLU A 422 7.89 19.24 -20.75
N ILE A 423 6.81 20.02 -20.77
CA ILE A 423 6.08 20.37 -22.01
C ILE A 423 6.50 21.73 -22.57
N PHE A 424 6.90 22.67 -21.72
CA PHE A 424 7.15 24.07 -22.10
C PHE A 424 8.55 24.58 -21.72
N GLU A 425 9.48 23.69 -21.36
CA GLU A 425 10.86 24.05 -21.03
C GLU A 425 10.97 25.18 -19.97
N GLU A 426 10.17 25.06 -18.90
CA GLU A 426 10.07 26.03 -17.79
C GLU A 426 9.34 27.36 -18.12
N ASP A 427 8.83 27.56 -19.35
CA ASP A 427 8.03 28.75 -19.71
C ASP A 427 6.54 28.55 -19.42
N GLU A 428 6.03 29.18 -18.37
CA GLU A 428 4.60 29.13 -18.00
C GLU A 428 3.70 29.98 -18.92
N ALA A 429 4.25 30.92 -19.69
CA ALA A 429 3.46 31.89 -20.45
C ALA A 429 2.52 31.25 -21.49
N PRO A 430 2.92 30.20 -22.25
CA PRO A 430 2.05 29.54 -23.22
C PRO A 430 0.82 28.88 -22.57
N ILE A 431 0.98 28.19 -21.44
CA ILE A 431 -0.13 27.48 -20.79
C ILE A 431 -1.09 28.46 -20.10
N LEU A 432 -0.56 29.50 -19.45
CA LEU A 432 -1.38 30.51 -18.78
C LEU A 432 -2.15 31.44 -19.74
N ALA A 433 -1.71 31.52 -21.00
CA ALA A 433 -2.39 32.27 -22.05
C ALA A 433 -3.49 31.48 -22.78
N ALA A 434 -3.64 30.18 -22.48
CA ALA A 434 -4.59 29.31 -23.17
C ALA A 434 -6.05 29.74 -22.93
N SER A 435 -6.90 29.57 -23.95
CA SER A 435 -8.34 29.84 -23.85
C SER A 435 -9.05 28.82 -22.94
N ASN A 436 -10.19 29.19 -22.36
CA ASN A 436 -11.02 28.32 -21.50
C ASN A 436 -10.25 27.60 -20.37
N LEU A 437 -9.25 28.28 -19.82
CA LEU A 437 -8.43 27.78 -18.73
C LEU A 437 -9.12 27.99 -17.38
N GLN A 438 -9.18 26.93 -16.58
CA GLN A 438 -9.54 26.94 -15.17
C GLN A 438 -8.38 26.35 -14.35
N LEU A 439 -8.01 27.09 -13.31
CA LEU A 439 -6.96 26.73 -12.35
C LEU A 439 -7.61 26.39 -11.01
N SER A 440 -7.15 25.33 -10.37
CA SER A 440 -7.55 24.96 -9.01
C SER A 440 -6.38 24.34 -8.27
N GLU A 441 -6.27 24.61 -6.98
CA GLU A 441 -5.37 23.87 -6.06
C GLU A 441 -6.04 22.61 -5.49
N ASP A 442 -7.33 22.43 -5.74
CA ASP A 442 -8.11 21.25 -5.36
C ASP A 442 -8.35 20.39 -6.59
N ASP A 443 -7.71 19.22 -6.63
CA ASP A 443 -7.80 18.26 -7.74
C ASP A 443 -9.24 17.75 -7.93
N ASN A 444 -10.09 17.69 -6.89
CA ASN A 444 -11.51 17.30 -7.05
C ASN A 444 -12.26 18.29 -7.94
N VAL A 445 -11.94 19.59 -7.82
CA VAL A 445 -12.54 20.63 -8.67
C VAL A 445 -12.11 20.45 -10.12
N LEU A 446 -10.87 20.02 -10.36
CA LEU A 446 -10.38 19.72 -11.69
C LEU A 446 -11.11 18.50 -12.27
N VAL A 447 -11.23 17.41 -11.51
CA VAL A 447 -11.95 16.20 -11.92
C VAL A 447 -13.41 16.53 -12.27
N GLN A 448 -14.14 17.23 -11.40
CA GLN A 448 -15.53 17.63 -11.65
C GLN A 448 -15.66 18.51 -12.91
N GLY A 449 -14.68 19.39 -13.13
CA GLY A 449 -14.59 20.22 -14.32
C GLY A 449 -14.42 19.40 -15.60
N ILE A 450 -13.55 18.40 -15.56
CA ILE A 450 -13.28 17.49 -16.68
C ILE A 450 -14.50 16.61 -16.95
N GLU A 451 -15.07 15.99 -15.91
CA GLU A 451 -16.26 15.13 -16.02
C GLU A 451 -17.43 15.88 -16.68
N GLY A 452 -17.60 17.17 -16.35
CA GLY A 452 -18.72 17.99 -16.80
C GLY A 452 -18.76 18.28 -18.31
N SER A 453 -17.76 17.89 -19.10
CA SER A 453 -17.80 18.06 -20.55
C SER A 453 -17.00 17.03 -21.34
N PRO A 454 -17.54 16.45 -22.43
CA PRO A 454 -16.79 15.56 -23.33
C PRO A 454 -15.63 16.26 -24.05
N TYR A 455 -15.54 17.60 -23.99
CA TYR A 455 -14.48 18.39 -24.62
C TYR A 455 -13.46 18.95 -23.60
N ALA A 456 -13.55 18.54 -22.34
CA ALA A 456 -12.63 18.96 -21.30
C ALA A 456 -11.39 18.06 -21.22
N ILE A 457 -10.27 18.67 -20.85
CA ILE A 457 -8.99 18.01 -20.59
C ILE A 457 -8.33 18.63 -19.35
N GLY A 458 -7.60 17.81 -18.60
CA GLY A 458 -6.75 18.26 -17.52
C GLY A 458 -5.57 17.34 -17.27
N PHE A 459 -4.78 17.67 -16.26
CA PHE A 459 -3.72 16.80 -15.76
C PHE A 459 -3.55 16.94 -14.25
N PHE A 460 -3.13 15.85 -13.61
CA PHE A 460 -2.84 15.77 -12.18
C PHE A 460 -1.99 14.54 -11.88
N GLY A 461 -1.62 14.30 -10.62
CA GLY A 461 -0.85 13.11 -10.24
C GLY A 461 -1.60 11.81 -10.57
N TYR A 462 -0.90 10.80 -11.09
CA TYR A 462 -1.55 9.57 -11.55
C TYR A 462 -2.32 8.83 -10.46
N ALA A 463 -1.87 8.87 -9.19
CA ALA A 463 -2.61 8.26 -8.07
C ALA A 463 -4.06 8.79 -8.01
N TYR A 464 -4.24 10.08 -8.24
CA TYR A 464 -5.54 10.74 -8.24
C TYR A 464 -6.43 10.31 -9.42
N TYR A 465 -5.83 9.98 -10.57
CA TYR A 465 -6.57 9.38 -11.69
C TYR A 465 -7.10 8.00 -11.33
N GLN A 466 -6.32 7.17 -10.63
CA GLN A 466 -6.76 5.82 -10.29
C GLN A 466 -8.04 5.82 -9.46
N GLU A 467 -8.16 6.77 -8.53
CA GLU A 467 -9.36 6.96 -7.70
C GLU A 467 -10.58 7.45 -8.49
N ASN A 468 -10.37 8.02 -9.68
CA ASN A 468 -11.39 8.65 -10.53
C ASN A 468 -11.52 7.99 -11.91
N ALA A 469 -11.01 6.76 -12.08
CA ALA A 469 -10.92 6.08 -13.37
C ALA A 469 -12.29 5.72 -13.99
N GLU A 470 -13.37 5.74 -13.19
CA GLU A 470 -14.73 5.57 -13.72
C GLU A 470 -15.25 6.83 -14.43
N ALA A 471 -14.84 8.01 -13.97
CA ALA A 471 -15.31 9.30 -14.48
C ALA A 471 -14.44 9.84 -15.63
N LEU A 472 -13.23 9.32 -15.79
CA LEU A 472 -12.20 9.88 -16.65
C LEU A 472 -11.55 8.82 -17.55
N HIS A 473 -11.08 9.27 -18.71
CA HIS A 473 -10.18 8.52 -19.56
C HIS A 473 -8.79 9.14 -19.52
N ILE A 474 -7.77 8.31 -19.24
CA ILE A 474 -6.38 8.72 -19.34
C ILE A 474 -5.90 8.64 -20.79
N LEU A 475 -5.10 9.61 -21.21
CA LEU A 475 -4.52 9.63 -22.55
C LEU A 475 -3.19 8.89 -22.60
N ASN A 476 -2.97 8.17 -23.69
CA ASN A 476 -1.65 7.69 -24.04
C ASN A 476 -0.80 8.87 -24.54
N ILE A 477 0.49 8.87 -24.19
CA ILE A 477 1.45 9.85 -24.68
C ILE A 477 2.48 9.13 -25.55
N ASN A 478 2.61 9.53 -26.80
CA ASN A 478 3.46 8.87 -27.80
C ASN A 478 3.19 7.35 -27.92
N SER A 479 1.91 6.96 -27.90
CA SER A 479 1.45 5.57 -27.94
C SER A 479 1.85 4.72 -26.72
N VAL A 480 2.28 5.35 -25.62
CA VAL A 480 2.56 4.69 -24.35
C VAL A 480 1.43 5.00 -23.37
N GLU A 481 0.77 3.94 -22.92
CA GLU A 481 -0.21 4.01 -21.82
C GLU A 481 0.54 4.19 -20.49
N PRO A 482 0.09 5.11 -19.62
CA PRO A 482 0.63 5.20 -18.27
C PRO A 482 0.16 4.00 -17.43
N SER A 483 1.11 3.28 -16.86
CA SER A 483 0.91 2.11 -16.02
C SER A 483 2.05 2.00 -15.03
N ALA A 484 1.91 1.20 -13.97
CA ALA A 484 3.00 0.96 -13.03
C ALA A 484 4.30 0.47 -13.73
N THR A 485 4.17 -0.29 -14.83
CA THR A 485 5.33 -0.76 -15.60
C THR A 485 5.97 0.38 -16.40
N SER A 486 5.18 1.11 -17.19
CA SER A 486 5.69 2.17 -18.08
C SER A 486 6.21 3.39 -17.33
N VAL A 487 5.67 3.62 -16.13
CA VAL A 487 6.12 4.66 -15.21
C VAL A 487 7.46 4.27 -14.58
N GLU A 488 7.57 3.04 -14.05
CA GLU A 488 8.80 2.58 -13.40
C GLU A 488 9.98 2.41 -14.37
N ASP A 489 9.74 1.88 -15.57
CA ASP A 489 10.78 1.69 -16.59
C ASP A 489 11.14 2.98 -17.36
N GLY A 490 10.40 4.07 -17.12
CA GLY A 490 10.62 5.39 -17.72
C GLY A 490 10.21 5.47 -19.20
N SER A 491 9.44 4.53 -19.71
CA SER A 491 8.93 4.58 -21.09
C SER A 491 7.76 5.56 -21.25
N TYR A 492 7.01 5.85 -20.19
CA TYR A 492 5.97 6.88 -20.20
C TYR A 492 6.58 8.27 -20.09
N ALA A 493 6.27 9.15 -21.05
CA ALA A 493 6.97 10.43 -21.22
C ALA A 493 6.76 11.42 -20.06
N LEU A 494 5.68 11.29 -19.30
CA LEU A 494 5.40 12.14 -18.13
C LEU A 494 5.68 11.42 -16.80
N ALA A 495 6.48 10.35 -16.83
CA ALA A 495 7.03 9.74 -15.63
C ALA A 495 8.44 10.26 -15.36
N ARG A 496 8.77 10.52 -14.10
CA ARG A 496 10.12 10.89 -13.70
C ARG A 496 10.58 10.16 -12.44
N PRO A 497 11.85 9.76 -12.42
CA PRO A 497 12.43 9.06 -11.28
C PRO A 497 12.72 10.00 -10.11
N LEU A 498 12.46 9.56 -8.89
CA LEU A 498 12.73 10.31 -7.67
C LEU A 498 13.94 9.73 -6.93
N PHE A 499 14.89 10.59 -6.58
CA PHE A 499 16.13 10.22 -5.92
C PHE A 499 16.42 11.13 -4.73
N ILE A 500 17.14 10.57 -3.77
CA ILE A 500 18.00 11.34 -2.87
C ILE A 500 19.45 10.94 -3.11
N TYR A 501 20.38 11.87 -2.92
CA TYR A 501 21.81 11.64 -3.04
C TYR A 501 22.53 12.08 -1.77
N SER A 502 23.55 11.34 -1.36
CA SER A 502 24.50 11.77 -0.33
C SER A 502 25.91 11.29 -0.69
N ASP A 503 26.87 11.47 0.21
CA ASP A 503 28.25 11.02 0.06
C ASP A 503 28.62 10.12 1.23
N ALA A 504 29.44 9.09 0.99
CA ALA A 504 29.85 8.15 2.04
C ALA A 504 30.56 8.86 3.20
N THR A 505 31.40 9.85 2.92
CA THR A 505 32.12 10.62 3.95
C THR A 505 31.15 11.42 4.80
N ILE A 506 30.15 12.06 4.18
CA ILE A 506 29.10 12.79 4.91
C ILE A 506 28.36 11.84 5.86
N MET A 507 27.87 10.71 5.36
CA MET A 507 27.11 9.75 6.18
C MET A 507 27.98 9.15 7.31
N GLN A 508 29.26 8.88 7.05
CA GLN A 508 30.19 8.36 8.06
C GLN A 508 30.56 9.40 9.13
N ASP A 509 30.76 10.67 8.73
CA ASP A 509 31.12 11.76 9.65
C ASP A 509 29.90 12.31 10.42
N LYS A 510 28.70 12.15 9.86
CA LYS A 510 27.42 12.61 10.42
C LYS A 510 26.45 11.43 10.58
N PRO A 511 26.49 10.70 11.71
CA PRO A 511 25.62 9.56 11.97
C PRO A 511 24.12 9.87 11.83
N GLN A 512 23.70 11.10 12.13
CA GLN A 512 22.33 11.54 11.95
C GLN A 512 21.91 11.62 10.47
N VAL A 513 22.83 11.93 9.55
CA VAL A 513 22.56 11.90 8.11
C VAL A 513 22.45 10.46 7.62
N ALA A 514 23.36 9.57 8.07
CA ALA A 514 23.26 8.15 7.76
C ALA A 514 21.93 7.56 8.26
N ALA A 515 21.54 7.87 9.49
CA ALA A 515 20.27 7.47 10.09
C ALA A 515 19.06 8.00 9.31
N TYR A 516 19.07 9.29 8.93
CA TYR A 516 17.99 9.87 8.14
C TYR A 516 17.85 9.22 6.76
N VAL A 517 18.94 8.99 6.03
CA VAL A 517 18.89 8.30 4.73
C VAL A 517 18.43 6.85 4.88
N ASN A 518 18.89 6.14 5.91
CA ASN A 518 18.41 4.78 6.21
C ASN A 518 16.90 4.77 6.49
N TYR A 519 16.45 5.67 7.38
CA TYR A 519 15.05 5.81 7.73
C TYR A 519 14.21 6.10 6.48
N PHE A 520 14.65 7.03 5.64
CA PHE A 520 14.02 7.31 4.35
C PHE A 520 13.84 6.02 3.53
N LEU A 521 14.90 5.24 3.33
CA LEU A 521 14.84 4.00 2.54
C LEU A 521 14.04 2.87 3.18
N SER A 522 13.90 2.90 4.50
CA SER A 522 13.14 1.91 5.26
C SER A 522 11.64 2.21 5.26
N THR A 523 11.27 3.50 5.22
CA THR A 523 9.89 3.97 5.42
C THR A 523 9.25 4.52 4.16
N VAL A 524 10.01 4.82 3.09
CA VAL A 524 9.48 5.50 1.89
C VAL A 524 8.24 4.84 1.29
N ASN A 525 8.18 3.52 1.22
CA ASN A 525 7.03 2.83 0.64
C ASN A 525 5.75 2.94 1.47
N ASP A 526 5.87 3.27 2.76
CA ASP A 526 4.71 3.47 3.65
C ASP A 526 4.09 4.87 3.46
N VAL A 527 4.86 5.82 2.92
CA VAL A 527 4.49 7.25 2.83
C VAL A 527 4.27 7.72 1.40
N ILE A 528 4.93 7.09 0.43
CA ILE A 528 5.01 7.60 -0.94
C ILE A 528 3.65 7.66 -1.66
N GLY A 529 2.73 6.75 -1.31
CA GLY A 529 1.36 6.77 -1.83
C GLY A 529 0.55 7.96 -1.30
N GLU A 530 0.76 8.34 -0.05
CA GLU A 530 0.05 9.46 0.60
C GLU A 530 0.39 10.81 -0.04
N VAL A 531 1.59 10.94 -0.61
CA VAL A 531 2.04 12.14 -1.35
C VAL A 531 1.77 12.06 -2.86
N GLY A 532 1.05 11.03 -3.33
CA GLY A 532 0.59 10.89 -4.72
C GLY A 532 1.61 10.30 -5.69
N TYR A 533 2.66 9.62 -5.20
CA TYR A 533 3.73 9.04 -6.01
C TYR A 533 3.74 7.50 -5.96
N PHE A 534 4.53 6.89 -6.84
CA PHE A 534 4.69 5.44 -6.94
C PHE A 534 5.92 4.96 -6.17
N PRO A 535 5.80 3.86 -5.40
CA PRO A 535 6.97 3.19 -4.86
C PRO A 535 7.86 2.70 -6.00
N SER A 536 9.18 2.83 -5.83
CA SER A 536 10.11 2.19 -6.74
C SER A 536 9.99 0.66 -6.63
N SER A 537 10.37 -0.05 -7.68
CA SER A 537 10.44 -1.52 -7.65
C SER A 537 11.29 -2.01 -6.48
N GLU A 538 10.93 -3.20 -5.93
CA GLU A 538 11.67 -3.81 -4.82
C GLU A 538 13.17 -3.95 -5.15
N ALA A 539 13.50 -4.24 -6.40
CA ALA A 539 14.88 -4.30 -6.89
C ALA A 539 15.60 -2.93 -6.82
N ALA A 540 14.95 -1.85 -7.26
CA ALA A 540 15.52 -0.51 -7.21
C ALA A 540 15.72 -0.03 -5.76
N LEU A 541 14.72 -0.24 -4.90
CA LEU A 541 14.83 0.14 -3.49
C LEU A 541 15.90 -0.70 -2.76
N ASN A 542 15.96 -2.01 -3.01
CA ASN A 542 17.01 -2.86 -2.44
C ASN A 542 18.42 -2.43 -2.92
N GLN A 543 18.57 -2.01 -4.18
CA GLN A 543 19.83 -1.46 -4.65
C GLN A 543 20.20 -0.16 -3.90
N SER A 544 19.24 0.72 -3.61
CA SER A 544 19.46 1.89 -2.75
C SER A 544 19.90 1.50 -1.34
N LYS A 545 19.29 0.46 -0.75
CA LYS A 545 19.67 -0.06 0.57
C LYS A 545 21.09 -0.65 0.57
N VAL A 546 21.46 -1.40 -0.47
CA VAL A 546 22.83 -1.90 -0.68
C VAL A 546 23.82 -0.75 -0.82
N ASN A 547 23.46 0.30 -1.57
CA ASN A 547 24.30 1.49 -1.69
C ASN A 547 24.54 2.14 -0.32
N TRP A 548 23.53 2.16 0.55
CA TRP A 548 23.66 2.70 1.90
C TRP A 548 24.56 1.85 2.78
N LEU A 549 24.40 0.52 2.76
CA LEU A 549 25.24 -0.43 3.49
C LEU A 549 26.71 -0.33 3.06
N ASN A 550 26.96 -0.26 1.75
CA ASN A 550 28.31 -0.09 1.21
C ASN A 550 28.95 1.24 1.62
N ALA A 551 28.14 2.28 1.78
CA ALA A 551 28.59 3.59 2.25
C ALA A 551 28.84 3.62 3.77
N ASN A 552 28.25 2.71 4.54
CA ASN A 552 28.30 2.69 6.01
C ASN A 552 28.74 1.33 6.57
N PRO A 553 29.92 0.78 6.20
CA PRO A 553 30.33 -0.58 6.56
C PRO A 553 30.62 -0.81 8.06
N ALA A 554 30.55 0.24 8.88
CA ALA A 554 30.81 0.19 10.32
C ALA A 554 29.53 0.22 11.17
N GLN A 555 28.37 0.39 10.55
CA GLN A 555 27.03 0.24 11.15
C GLN A 555 26.43 -1.08 10.69
#